data_AF-A0A9W4JSD2-F1
#
_entry.id   AF-A0A9W4JSD2-F1
#
_cell.length_a   1.000
_cell.length_b   1.000
_cell.length_c   1.000
_cell.angle_alpha   90.00
_cell.angle_beta   90.00
_cell.angle_gamma   90.00
#
_symmetry.space_group_name_H-M   'P 1'
#
loop_
_entity.id
_entity.type
_entity.pdbx_description
1 polymer ?
#
loop_
_entity_poly.entity_id
_entity_poly.type
_entity_poly.pdbx_seq_one_letter_code
_entity_poly.pdbx_strand_id
1 'polypeptide(L)'
;MTLSRSPSPRPGGGWSSPALNAAADAGSPGTFSPNEISWGSVKAISDETDGYPSFASRNTGFFSRQRLKISTRLSTLWRGSSHEYSEKDDHGPKWRHTDCFRRNMCSLPGISTRRGRFRLLVRLLILWIVYLLFLSSIVPIYRRSPVGGGQKFVIILGSNVEGGVMELKGAREWAIERNSIWNKKNYALKWGYQLELANLLAKKRYSHEWRESWEKGDIIREAMLKYPHAEWFWWLDLNTWIMEYDTSLQQHIFNNLESKVYRDITAYNPMNITHPLPEFWLDGLGRSTEGDGNPDSLNMLLSQDCAGFNLGSFFIRRSLWADRLLDAWWDPVMYEQMHMEWAHKEQDAFEYIYQSQPWVRSGVGFLPQRSINAFPPGACGDQENPNVHYQQNARDFVVNMAGCMFGRDCWSEIYYYRELSKWLSRPLWIRFKESVIDAYDGLRGKIKKT
;
A
#
# COMPACT_ATOMS: atom_id res chain seq x y z
N MET A 1 -0.06 1.52 -58.96
CA MET A 1 -0.81 2.77 -59.25
C MET A 1 -1.95 2.79 -58.24
N THR A 2 -2.13 3.70 -57.28
CA THR A 2 -1.73 5.10 -57.08
C THR A 2 -1.77 5.38 -55.57
N LEU A 3 -0.68 5.89 -55.00
CA LEU A 3 -0.61 6.43 -53.64
C LEU A 3 -1.05 7.90 -53.68
N SER A 4 -2.05 8.30 -52.90
CA SER A 4 -2.47 9.70 -52.73
C SER A 4 -1.78 10.31 -51.50
N ARG A 5 -0.81 11.19 -51.78
CA ARG A 5 -0.14 12.06 -50.80
C ARG A 5 -1.05 13.25 -50.46
N SER A 6 -1.23 13.54 -49.18
CA SER A 6 -1.77 14.81 -48.68
C SER A 6 -0.63 15.82 -48.44
N PRO A 7 -0.79 17.12 -48.80
CA PRO A 7 0.29 18.09 -48.77
C PRO A 7 0.49 18.74 -47.39
N SER A 8 1.75 18.95 -47.04
CA SER A 8 2.25 19.73 -45.90
C SER A 8 2.01 21.25 -46.06
N PRO A 9 1.64 22.00 -45.01
CA PRO A 9 1.67 23.46 -45.04
C PRO A 9 3.07 24.02 -44.70
N ARG A 10 3.39 25.13 -45.36
CA ARG A 10 4.65 25.88 -45.31
C ARG A 10 4.90 26.58 -43.96
N PRO A 11 6.17 26.92 -43.63
CA PRO A 11 6.55 27.53 -42.37
C PRO A 11 6.26 29.03 -42.38
N GLY A 12 5.53 29.52 -41.37
CA GLY A 12 5.25 30.96 -41.22
C GLY A 12 3.90 31.22 -40.56
N GLY A 13 3.83 31.05 -39.25
CA GLY A 13 2.62 31.30 -38.45
C GLY A 13 2.95 31.25 -36.97
N GLY A 14 3.72 32.24 -36.49
CA GLY A 14 4.12 32.36 -35.09
C GLY A 14 2.95 32.76 -34.20
N TRP A 15 2.91 32.17 -33.00
CA TRP A 15 2.07 32.62 -31.90
C TRP A 15 2.86 33.58 -31.02
N SER A 16 2.24 34.71 -30.71
CA SER A 16 2.74 35.82 -29.92
C SER A 16 3.00 35.41 -28.47
N SER A 17 4.23 35.56 -28.00
CA SER A 17 4.56 35.63 -26.57
C SER A 17 4.99 37.06 -26.25
N PRO A 18 4.54 37.67 -25.14
CA PRO A 18 4.91 39.04 -24.80
C PRO A 18 6.38 39.08 -24.36
N ALA A 19 7.10 40.00 -25.00
CA ALA A 19 8.49 40.30 -24.75
C ALA A 19 8.69 41.26 -23.55
N LEU A 20 9.98 41.45 -23.27
CA LEU A 20 10.67 42.59 -22.64
C LEU A 20 11.09 42.36 -21.18
N ASN A 21 12.35 42.58 -20.76
CA ASN A 21 13.65 42.84 -21.41
C ASN A 21 14.67 43.00 -20.27
N ALA A 22 15.87 42.45 -20.38
CA ALA A 22 17.06 43.05 -19.78
C ALA A 22 18.31 42.58 -20.53
N ALA A 23 19.15 43.55 -20.88
CA ALA A 23 20.22 43.47 -21.84
C ALA A 23 21.40 42.59 -21.42
N ALA A 24 22.11 42.12 -22.43
CA ALA A 24 23.40 41.46 -22.36
C ALA A 24 24.50 42.42 -21.87
N ASP A 25 25.45 41.88 -21.12
CA ASP A 25 26.86 42.23 -21.28
C ASP A 25 27.70 40.96 -21.12
N ALA A 26 28.58 40.74 -22.10
CA ALA A 26 29.50 39.64 -22.18
C ALA A 26 30.85 40.01 -21.54
N GLY A 27 31.44 39.07 -20.80
CA GLY A 27 32.82 39.16 -20.33
C GLY A 27 33.21 37.96 -19.48
N SER A 28 34.21 37.20 -19.92
CA SER A 28 34.89 36.13 -19.17
C SER A 28 36.40 36.26 -19.45
N PRO A 29 37.31 35.59 -18.71
CA PRO A 29 37.35 35.24 -17.29
C PRO A 29 38.68 35.67 -16.62
N GLY A 30 38.78 35.58 -15.28
CA GLY A 30 40.03 35.81 -14.55
C GLY A 30 40.07 35.15 -13.18
N THR A 31 41.06 34.28 -13.00
CA THR A 31 41.34 33.39 -11.86
C THR A 31 42.05 34.11 -10.69
N PHE A 32 41.79 33.72 -9.44
CA PHE A 32 42.73 33.47 -8.30
C PHE A 32 42.10 33.69 -6.90
N SER A 33 42.38 32.73 -6.00
CA SER A 33 41.98 32.50 -4.59
C SER A 33 42.66 33.43 -3.56
N PRO A 34 42.65 33.17 -2.21
CA PRO A 34 41.57 32.91 -1.23
C PRO A 34 41.74 33.75 0.09
N ASN A 35 40.68 33.92 0.93
CA ASN A 35 40.70 33.82 2.42
C ASN A 35 39.54 34.53 3.18
N GLU A 36 39.07 33.84 4.23
CA GLU A 36 38.62 34.31 5.57
C GLU A 36 37.31 35.13 5.79
N ILE A 37 36.27 34.38 6.20
CA ILE A 37 35.45 34.49 7.44
C ILE A 37 35.36 35.85 8.18
N SER A 38 34.13 36.39 8.37
CA SER A 38 33.64 36.87 9.69
C SER A 38 32.13 37.21 9.69
N TRP A 39 31.33 36.38 10.37
CA TRP A 39 29.88 36.57 10.62
C TRP A 39 29.64 37.45 11.87
N GLY A 40 30.23 38.65 11.90
CA GLY A 40 30.22 39.54 13.07
C GLY A 40 29.47 40.87 12.93
N SER A 41 29.00 41.26 11.75
CA SER A 41 28.59 42.65 11.47
C SER A 41 27.08 42.90 11.28
N VAL A 42 26.22 41.91 11.54
CA VAL A 42 24.75 42.06 11.33
C VAL A 42 23.99 42.49 12.59
N LYS A 43 24.67 42.74 13.72
CA LYS A 43 24.01 43.11 14.99
C LYS A 43 24.14 44.58 15.40
N ALA A 44 24.65 45.45 14.52
CA ALA A 44 24.88 46.86 14.85
C ALA A 44 24.12 47.86 13.94
N ILE A 45 23.13 47.41 13.17
CA ILE A 45 22.27 48.28 12.34
C ILE A 45 20.81 48.09 12.78
N SER A 46 20.51 48.31 14.06
CA SER A 46 19.12 48.33 14.54
C SER A 46 18.84 49.32 15.67
N ASP A 47 19.77 50.22 16.00
CA ASP A 47 19.55 51.25 17.02
C ASP A 47 19.96 52.62 16.49
N GLU A 48 19.21 53.14 15.51
CA GLU A 48 19.10 54.60 15.32
C GLU A 48 17.90 54.92 14.44
N THR A 49 16.79 55.33 15.05
CA THR A 49 15.88 56.39 14.57
C THR A 49 14.73 56.59 15.57
N ASP A 50 14.82 57.71 16.31
CA ASP A 50 13.71 58.48 16.90
C ASP A 50 12.56 58.64 15.88
N GLY A 51 11.28 58.80 16.20
CA GLY A 51 10.59 59.18 17.42
C GLY A 51 9.30 59.92 16.99
N TYR A 52 8.12 59.48 17.45
CA TYR A 52 6.89 60.23 17.81
C TYR A 52 5.68 59.27 17.87
N PRO A 53 4.75 59.41 18.83
CA PRO A 53 3.77 58.39 19.16
C PRO A 53 2.46 58.60 18.39
N SER A 54 1.92 57.53 17.80
CA SER A 54 0.56 57.53 17.26
C SER A 54 -0.31 56.52 18.01
N PHE A 55 -1.40 57.07 18.54
CA PHE A 55 -2.61 56.43 19.09
C PHE A 55 -2.75 54.92 18.86
N ALA A 56 -2.56 54.13 19.92
CA ALA A 56 -3.04 52.75 19.98
C ALA A 56 -4.52 52.73 20.39
N SER A 57 -5.43 52.51 19.43
CA SER A 57 -6.82 52.17 19.75
C SER A 57 -6.86 50.74 20.30
N ARG A 58 -7.19 50.63 21.58
CA ARG A 58 -7.32 49.37 22.31
C ARG A 58 -8.55 48.62 21.82
N ASN A 59 -8.39 47.80 20.80
CA ASN A 59 -9.44 46.93 20.25
C ASN A 59 -9.73 45.77 21.23
N THR A 60 -10.57 46.04 22.24
CA THR A 60 -11.08 45.04 23.19
C THR A 60 -12.35 44.42 22.64
N GLY A 61 -12.16 43.42 21.77
CA GLY A 61 -13.23 42.68 21.11
C GLY A 61 -13.94 41.66 22.00
N PHE A 62 -15.22 41.95 22.24
CA PHE A 62 -16.38 41.05 22.42
C PHE A 62 -16.43 39.99 23.57
N PHE A 63 -15.35 39.33 23.96
CA PHE A 63 -15.43 38.22 24.95
C PHE A 63 -15.26 38.62 26.42
N SER A 64 -14.82 39.85 26.71
CA SER A 64 -14.63 40.31 28.10
C SER A 64 -15.91 40.85 28.75
N ARG A 65 -16.95 41.17 27.98
CA ARG A 65 -18.19 41.79 28.48
C ARG A 65 -19.26 40.80 28.99
N GLN A 66 -19.06 39.49 28.85
CA GLN A 66 -20.03 38.48 29.35
C GLN A 66 -19.61 37.79 30.67
N ARG A 67 -18.41 38.04 31.21
CA ARG A 67 -17.94 37.37 32.44
C ARG A 67 -18.33 38.01 33.77
N LEU A 68 -19.15 39.06 33.78
CA LEU A 68 -19.57 39.75 35.02
C LEU A 68 -21.10 39.83 35.24
N LYS A 69 -21.90 39.01 34.55
CA LYS A 69 -23.38 39.01 34.71
C LYS A 69 -24.00 37.68 35.20
N ILE A 70 -23.20 36.71 35.64
CA ILE A 70 -23.71 35.42 36.15
C ILE A 70 -23.55 35.25 37.68
N SER A 71 -22.88 36.18 38.39
CA SER A 71 -22.63 36.04 39.84
C SER A 71 -23.52 36.88 40.77
N THR A 72 -24.57 37.55 40.29
CA THR A 72 -25.41 38.43 41.15
C THR A 72 -26.92 38.14 41.11
N ARG A 73 -27.33 36.92 40.75
CA ARG A 73 -28.76 36.52 40.78
C ARG A 73 -29.04 35.24 41.56
N LEU A 74 -28.39 35.04 42.71
CA LEU A 74 -28.79 34.02 43.69
C LEU A 74 -28.56 34.53 45.12
N SER A 75 -29.35 35.52 45.54
CA SER A 75 -29.50 35.87 46.96
C SER A 75 -30.74 36.74 47.18
N THR A 76 -31.95 36.18 47.03
CA THR A 76 -33.17 36.74 47.63
C THR A 76 -34.32 35.74 47.51
N LEU A 77 -34.33 34.72 48.36
CA LEU A 77 -35.53 33.97 48.72
C LEU A 77 -35.32 33.40 50.12
N TRP A 78 -35.50 34.24 51.15
CA TRP A 78 -36.02 33.87 52.48
C TRP A 78 -36.46 35.18 53.15
N ARG A 79 -37.77 35.44 53.06
CA ARG A 79 -38.46 36.51 53.77
C ARG A 79 -38.87 35.90 55.11
N GLY A 80 -38.13 36.22 56.17
CA GLY A 80 -38.44 35.86 57.55
C GLY A 80 -38.52 37.12 58.39
N SER A 81 -39.74 37.50 58.75
CA SER A 81 -40.11 38.60 59.63
C SER A 81 -39.37 38.52 60.97
N SER A 82 -38.65 39.57 61.36
CA SER A 82 -38.20 39.79 62.73
C SER A 82 -38.66 41.17 63.18
N HIS A 83 -39.69 41.17 64.03
CA HIS A 83 -40.11 42.30 64.84
C HIS A 83 -39.57 41.99 66.24
N GLU A 84 -38.51 42.68 66.66
CA GLU A 84 -37.83 42.51 67.94
C GLU A 84 -38.15 43.72 68.80
N TYR A 85 -39.05 43.53 69.77
CA TYR A 85 -39.21 44.37 70.97
C TYR A 85 -39.95 43.55 72.02
N SER A 86 -39.24 43.02 73.01
CA SER A 86 -39.72 43.03 74.39
C SER A 86 -38.66 42.53 75.36
N GLU A 87 -38.66 43.26 76.45
CA GLU A 87 -37.74 43.31 77.57
C GLU A 87 -38.04 42.18 78.57
N LYS A 88 -37.10 42.00 79.49
CA LYS A 88 -36.99 40.93 80.50
C LYS A 88 -38.20 40.79 81.42
N ASP A 89 -38.25 39.60 82.04
CA ASP A 89 -38.71 39.24 83.40
C ASP A 89 -39.55 37.96 83.31
N ASP A 90 -39.55 36.97 84.20
CA ASP A 90 -38.71 36.56 85.32
C ASP A 90 -39.26 35.15 85.74
N HIS A 91 -38.48 34.35 86.47
CA HIS A 91 -38.90 33.20 87.31
C HIS A 91 -39.35 31.84 86.70
N GLY A 92 -38.53 30.82 86.99
CA GLY A 92 -38.99 29.69 87.80
C GLY A 92 -39.38 28.37 87.11
N PRO A 93 -39.24 27.22 87.78
CA PRO A 93 -38.63 26.02 87.19
C PRO A 93 -39.57 24.79 87.09
N LYS A 94 -39.21 23.76 86.31
CA LYS A 94 -39.05 22.33 86.74
C LYS A 94 -39.20 21.25 85.63
N TRP A 95 -38.13 20.42 85.54
CA TRP A 95 -38.00 18.94 85.36
C TRP A 95 -38.76 18.21 84.23
N ARG A 96 -38.13 17.46 83.30
CA ARG A 96 -37.50 16.08 83.32
C ARG A 96 -38.17 15.31 82.16
N HIS A 97 -37.62 14.40 81.37
CA HIS A 97 -36.42 13.55 81.22
C HIS A 97 -36.36 13.30 79.67
N THR A 98 -35.29 12.90 78.97
CA THR A 98 -34.25 11.90 79.22
C THR A 98 -33.22 12.02 78.09
N ASP A 99 -31.96 11.77 78.40
CA ASP A 99 -30.84 11.62 77.48
C ASP A 99 -31.06 10.61 76.34
N CYS A 100 -30.54 10.91 75.15
CA CYS A 100 -29.59 10.01 74.49
C CYS A 100 -28.78 10.74 73.41
N PHE A 101 -27.50 10.93 73.72
CA PHE A 101 -26.40 11.12 72.79
C PHE A 101 -26.42 10.06 71.67
N ARG A 102 -26.69 10.43 70.41
CA ARG A 102 -25.83 10.01 69.28
C ARG A 102 -26.06 10.84 68.01
N ARG A 103 -25.08 11.68 67.78
CA ARG A 103 -24.80 12.45 66.58
C ARG A 103 -24.55 11.50 65.38
N ASN A 104 -25.12 11.87 64.23
CA ASN A 104 -24.65 11.66 62.86
C ASN A 104 -24.05 10.31 62.45
N MET A 105 -24.66 9.65 61.45
CA MET A 105 -24.04 9.39 60.13
C MET A 105 -24.98 8.54 59.26
N CYS A 106 -25.84 9.20 58.47
CA CYS A 106 -26.34 8.63 57.23
C CYS A 106 -25.60 9.29 56.07
N SER A 107 -24.60 8.57 55.59
CA SER A 107 -23.79 8.85 54.42
C SER A 107 -24.65 8.94 53.14
N LEU A 108 -24.55 10.07 52.43
CA LEU A 108 -24.85 10.16 51.00
C LEU A 108 -23.53 10.25 50.21
N PRO A 109 -22.94 9.14 49.71
CA PRO A 109 -21.85 9.19 48.74
C PRO A 109 -22.40 9.07 47.30
N GLY A 110 -23.45 9.84 46.96
CA GLY A 110 -24.18 9.63 45.69
C GLY A 110 -23.80 10.59 44.54
N ILE A 111 -23.33 11.80 44.85
CA ILE A 111 -23.33 12.90 43.86
C ILE A 111 -21.91 13.30 43.42
N SER A 112 -20.89 13.13 44.27
CA SER A 112 -19.49 13.42 43.91
C SER A 112 -18.88 12.39 42.95
N THR A 113 -19.31 11.12 43.07
CA THR A 113 -18.87 9.99 42.24
C THR A 113 -19.31 10.10 40.78
N ARG A 114 -20.46 10.74 40.48
CA ARG A 114 -20.92 10.99 39.10
C ARG A 114 -20.06 12.02 38.35
N ARG A 115 -19.60 13.08 39.02
CA ARG A 115 -18.76 14.13 38.40
C ARG A 115 -17.31 13.66 38.16
N GLY A 116 -16.77 12.80 39.02
CA GLY A 116 -15.46 12.16 38.81
C GLY A 116 -15.47 11.16 37.65
N ARG A 117 -16.53 10.33 37.57
CA ARG A 117 -16.73 9.36 36.48
C ARG A 117 -16.89 10.04 35.12
N PHE A 118 -17.62 11.16 35.04
CA PHE A 118 -17.75 11.91 33.78
C PHE A 118 -16.41 12.50 33.31
N ARG A 119 -15.59 13.07 34.21
CA ARG A 119 -14.25 13.56 33.85
C ARG A 119 -13.32 12.44 33.40
N LEU A 120 -13.43 11.25 34.00
CA LEU A 120 -12.67 10.07 33.59
C LEU A 120 -13.11 9.57 32.21
N LEU A 121 -14.41 9.51 31.93
CA LEU A 121 -14.95 9.17 30.60
C LEU A 121 -14.49 10.16 29.53
N VAL A 122 -14.50 11.47 29.82
CA VAL A 122 -14.00 12.49 28.88
C VAL A 122 -12.50 12.33 28.64
N ARG A 123 -11.69 12.02 29.67
CA ARG A 123 -10.26 11.73 29.48
C ARG A 123 -10.03 10.48 28.63
N LEU A 124 -10.80 9.41 28.86
CA LEU A 124 -10.74 8.19 28.06
C LEU A 124 -11.17 8.44 26.61
N LEU A 125 -12.21 9.27 26.38
CA LEU A 125 -12.63 9.68 25.05
C LEU A 125 -11.55 10.48 24.34
N ILE A 126 -10.92 11.44 25.02
CA ILE A 126 -9.81 12.23 24.46
C ILE A 126 -8.63 11.31 24.14
N LEU A 127 -8.26 10.41 25.04
CA LEU A 127 -7.20 9.41 24.81
C LEU A 127 -7.55 8.49 23.63
N TRP A 128 -8.81 8.08 23.50
CA TRP A 128 -9.27 7.25 22.39
C TRP A 128 -9.24 8.01 21.06
N ILE A 129 -9.65 9.28 21.02
CA ILE A 129 -9.54 10.14 19.83
C ILE A 129 -8.07 10.35 19.47
N VAL A 130 -7.21 10.65 20.45
CA VAL A 130 -5.77 10.78 20.26
C VAL A 130 -5.18 9.48 19.70
N TYR A 131 -5.54 8.34 20.27
CA TYR A 131 -5.13 7.02 19.78
C TYR A 131 -5.58 6.78 18.34
N LEU A 132 -6.83 7.10 17.98
CA LEU A 132 -7.32 6.98 16.61
C LEU A 132 -6.58 7.90 15.62
N LEU A 133 -6.25 9.12 16.04
CA LEU A 133 -5.47 10.05 15.21
C LEU A 133 -4.06 9.50 14.96
N PHE A 134 -3.42 8.95 15.99
CA PHE A 134 -2.09 8.36 15.88
C PHE A 134 -2.07 6.96 15.26
N LEU A 135 -3.20 6.25 15.21
CA LEU A 135 -3.31 4.91 14.61
C LEU A 135 -2.84 4.90 13.16
N SER A 136 -3.15 5.98 12.42
CA SER A 136 -2.72 6.17 11.03
C SER A 136 -1.20 6.17 10.85
N SER A 137 -0.44 6.64 11.85
CA SER A 137 1.02 6.67 11.85
C SER A 137 1.65 5.45 12.53
N ILE A 138 1.05 4.96 13.62
CA ILE A 138 1.59 3.83 14.40
C ILE A 138 1.47 2.52 13.63
N VAL A 139 0.35 2.27 12.95
CA VAL A 139 0.11 0.99 12.25
C VAL A 139 1.13 0.73 11.14
N PRO A 140 1.44 1.67 10.23
CA PRO A 140 2.48 1.46 9.21
C PRO A 140 3.86 1.22 9.82
N ILE A 141 4.22 1.95 10.89
CA ILE A 141 5.50 1.78 11.58
C ILE A 141 5.60 0.39 12.22
N TYR A 142 4.54 -0.04 12.91
CA TYR A 142 4.47 -1.38 13.50
C TYR A 142 4.57 -2.47 12.43
N ARG A 143 3.82 -2.36 11.34
CA ARG A 143 3.83 -3.35 10.24
C ARG A 143 5.20 -3.46 9.58
N ARG A 144 5.88 -2.32 9.41
CA ARG A 144 7.25 -2.28 8.89
C ARG A 144 8.28 -2.80 9.90
N SER A 145 8.00 -2.82 11.19
CA SER A 145 8.96 -3.32 12.18
C SER A 145 9.21 -4.84 12.02
N PRO A 146 10.31 -5.38 12.58
CA PRO A 146 10.56 -6.82 12.60
C PRO A 146 9.43 -7.64 13.24
N VAL A 147 8.72 -7.06 14.22
CA VAL A 147 7.57 -7.70 14.90
C VAL A 147 6.34 -7.75 13.99
N GLY A 148 6.14 -6.71 13.17
CA GLY A 148 5.04 -6.67 12.20
C GLY A 148 5.26 -7.54 10.97
N GLY A 149 6.49 -8.02 10.75
CA GLY A 149 6.82 -8.97 9.68
C GLY A 149 6.83 -8.38 8.26
N GLY A 150 6.54 -7.09 8.07
CA GLY A 150 6.54 -6.45 6.74
C GLY A 150 7.92 -6.37 6.10
N GLN A 151 8.97 -6.17 6.91
CA GLN A 151 10.37 -6.16 6.44
C GLN A 151 10.84 -7.49 5.82
N LYS A 152 10.13 -8.60 6.06
CA LYS A 152 10.46 -9.91 5.49
C LYS A 152 10.13 -10.02 4.00
N PHE A 153 9.28 -9.15 3.47
CA PHE A 153 8.77 -9.22 2.11
C PHE A 153 9.23 -8.04 1.27
N VAL A 154 9.77 -8.33 0.09
CA VAL A 154 10.13 -7.35 -0.93
C VAL A 154 9.33 -7.64 -2.19
N ILE A 155 8.60 -6.65 -2.68
CA ILE A 155 7.93 -6.70 -3.99
C ILE A 155 8.91 -6.16 -5.01
N ILE A 156 9.18 -6.93 -6.06
CA ILE A 156 10.03 -6.54 -7.18
C ILE A 156 9.13 -6.27 -8.38
N LEU A 157 9.31 -5.10 -8.98
CA LEU A 157 8.62 -4.70 -10.21
C LEU A 157 9.67 -4.25 -11.23
N GLY A 158 9.74 -4.96 -12.35
CA GLY A 158 10.45 -4.49 -13.53
C GLY A 158 9.69 -3.32 -14.16
N SER A 159 10.33 -2.17 -14.30
CA SER A 159 9.78 -0.98 -14.93
C SER A 159 10.72 -0.49 -16.02
N ASN A 160 10.17 0.21 -17.00
CA ASN A 160 10.90 0.73 -18.14
C ASN A 160 10.53 2.22 -18.26
N VAL A 161 11.27 3.04 -17.51
CA VAL A 161 10.94 4.46 -17.28
C VAL A 161 11.27 5.35 -18.48
N GLU A 162 12.14 4.93 -19.40
CA GLU A 162 12.64 5.81 -20.49
C GLU A 162 12.21 5.34 -21.89
N GLY A 163 11.48 4.22 -22.01
CA GLY A 163 11.03 3.62 -23.28
C GLY A 163 12.05 2.67 -23.93
N GLY A 164 11.56 1.77 -24.80
CA GLY A 164 12.38 0.76 -25.46
C GLY A 164 13.30 1.29 -26.57
N VAL A 165 14.24 0.45 -27.00
CA VAL A 165 15.25 0.79 -28.04
C VAL A 165 14.63 0.85 -29.44
N MET A 166 13.60 0.03 -29.72
CA MET A 166 13.02 -0.11 -31.06
C MET A 166 11.69 0.66 -31.24
N GLU A 167 10.96 0.92 -30.15
CA GLU A 167 9.69 1.66 -30.20
C GLU A 167 9.58 2.63 -29.02
N LEU A 168 9.21 3.88 -29.34
CA LEU A 168 8.95 4.88 -28.33
C LEU A 168 7.68 4.49 -27.58
N LYS A 169 7.79 4.39 -26.25
CA LYS A 169 6.73 3.89 -25.37
C LYS A 169 5.41 4.62 -25.62
N GLY A 170 4.37 3.85 -25.94
CA GLY A 170 3.06 4.39 -26.26
C GLY A 170 2.36 5.01 -25.05
N ALA A 171 1.43 5.95 -25.28
CA ALA A 171 0.68 6.59 -24.20
C ALA A 171 -0.08 5.58 -23.31
N ARG A 172 -0.55 4.47 -23.90
CA ARG A 172 -1.20 3.37 -23.16
C ARG A 172 -0.21 2.66 -22.23
N GLU A 173 0.99 2.34 -22.69
CA GLU A 173 2.02 1.66 -21.91
C GLU A 173 2.51 2.51 -20.74
N TRP A 174 2.69 3.82 -20.97
CA TRP A 174 2.95 4.79 -19.90
C TRP A 174 1.87 4.78 -18.83
N ALA A 175 0.61 4.70 -19.27
CA ALA A 175 -0.52 4.67 -18.36
C ALA A 175 -0.57 3.34 -17.59
N ILE A 176 -0.35 2.21 -18.24
CA ILE A 176 -0.26 0.87 -17.61
C ILE A 176 0.82 0.88 -16.52
N GLU A 177 2.04 1.29 -16.86
CA GLU A 177 3.15 1.31 -15.91
C GLU A 177 2.84 2.22 -14.72
N ARG A 178 2.39 3.45 -14.96
CA ARG A 178 2.05 4.39 -13.88
C ARG A 178 0.99 3.82 -12.94
N ASN A 179 -0.06 3.21 -13.49
CA ASN A 179 -1.14 2.62 -12.70
C ASN A 179 -0.64 1.39 -11.92
N SER A 180 0.18 0.54 -12.54
CA SER A 180 0.75 -0.65 -11.90
C SER A 180 1.71 -0.31 -10.76
N ILE A 181 2.62 0.65 -10.97
CA ILE A 181 3.50 1.18 -9.92
C ILE A 181 2.68 1.74 -8.76
N TRP A 182 1.65 2.55 -9.06
CA TRP A 182 0.78 3.14 -8.04
C TRP A 182 0.06 2.07 -7.21
N ASN A 183 -0.48 1.03 -7.86
CA ASN A 183 -1.16 -0.09 -7.21
C ASN A 183 -0.23 -0.80 -6.22
N LYS A 184 0.93 -1.26 -6.69
CA LYS A 184 1.91 -2.01 -5.89
C LYS A 184 2.51 -1.15 -4.78
N LYS A 185 2.77 0.13 -5.05
CA LYS A 185 3.25 1.09 -4.04
C LYS A 185 2.26 1.27 -2.91
N ASN A 186 0.97 1.41 -3.21
CA ASN A 186 -0.06 1.54 -2.18
C ASN A 186 -0.19 0.29 -1.32
N TYR A 187 -0.14 -0.89 -1.95
CA TYR A 187 -0.17 -2.16 -1.23
C TYR A 187 1.06 -2.32 -0.31
N ALA A 188 2.26 -2.05 -0.84
CA ALA A 188 3.50 -2.11 -0.08
C ALA A 188 3.50 -1.14 1.12
N LEU A 189 3.09 0.12 0.91
CA LEU A 189 3.01 1.12 1.98
C LEU A 189 2.01 0.73 3.08
N LYS A 190 0.88 0.13 2.70
CA LYS A 190 -0.16 -0.29 3.66
C LYS A 190 0.32 -1.40 4.59
N TRP A 191 1.09 -2.35 4.08
CA TRP A 191 1.58 -3.49 4.84
C TRP A 191 3.02 -3.37 5.33
N GLY A 192 3.69 -2.25 5.04
CA GLY A 192 5.08 -2.03 5.42
C GLY A 192 6.06 -2.93 4.66
N TYR A 193 5.67 -3.44 3.48
CA TYR A 193 6.57 -4.15 2.58
C TYR A 193 7.48 -3.15 1.85
N GLN A 194 8.60 -3.66 1.38
CA GLN A 194 9.50 -2.90 0.54
C GLN A 194 9.12 -3.10 -0.94
N LEU A 195 9.11 -2.03 -1.73
CA LEU A 195 8.93 -2.10 -3.18
C LEU A 195 10.25 -1.72 -3.86
N GLU A 196 10.79 -2.62 -4.67
CA GLU A 196 11.92 -2.38 -5.54
C GLU A 196 11.43 -2.15 -6.96
N LEU A 197 11.76 -0.97 -7.50
CA LEU A 197 11.51 -0.62 -8.89
C LEU A 197 12.81 -0.83 -9.67
N ALA A 198 12.90 -1.95 -10.37
CA ALA A 198 14.05 -2.24 -11.22
C ALA A 198 13.88 -1.54 -12.57
N ASN A 199 14.89 -0.81 -13.04
CA ASN A 199 14.87 -0.19 -14.35
C ASN A 199 15.53 -1.12 -15.37
N LEU A 200 14.72 -1.72 -16.25
CA LEU A 200 15.16 -2.68 -17.27
C LEU A 200 15.97 -2.02 -18.40
N LEU A 201 15.99 -0.68 -18.50
CA LEU A 201 16.67 0.02 -19.58
C LEU A 201 18.17 0.23 -19.39
N ALA A 202 18.62 0.43 -18.15
CA ALA A 202 20.02 0.75 -17.91
C ALA A 202 20.96 -0.40 -18.30
N LYS A 203 20.44 -1.65 -18.34
CA LYS A 203 21.19 -2.86 -18.67
C LYS A 203 21.22 -3.19 -20.18
N LYS A 204 20.48 -2.45 -21.01
CA LYS A 204 20.25 -2.70 -22.45
C LYS A 204 21.32 -2.21 -23.43
N ARG A 205 22.48 -1.71 -22.99
CA ARG A 205 23.30 -0.88 -23.90
C ARG A 205 23.94 -1.63 -25.08
N TYR A 206 24.03 -2.97 -25.12
CA TYR A 206 24.84 -3.66 -26.15
C TYR A 206 24.44 -5.11 -26.56
N SER A 207 23.17 -5.48 -26.76
CA SER A 207 22.91 -6.74 -27.49
C SER A 207 21.55 -6.78 -28.17
N HIS A 208 21.51 -7.39 -29.35
CA HIS A 208 20.32 -7.80 -30.07
C HIS A 208 19.33 -8.47 -29.10
N GLU A 209 18.20 -7.80 -28.88
CA GLU A 209 16.85 -8.38 -28.83
C GLU A 209 16.54 -9.46 -27.74
N TRP A 210 15.38 -9.34 -27.07
CA TRP A 210 14.75 -10.34 -26.18
C TRP A 210 15.20 -10.57 -24.70
N ARG A 211 16.06 -9.76 -24.08
CA ARG A 211 16.49 -9.94 -22.65
C ARG A 211 15.50 -9.58 -21.53
N GLU A 212 14.42 -8.83 -21.80
CA GLU A 212 13.63 -8.19 -20.73
C GLU A 212 13.08 -9.17 -19.68
N SER A 213 12.67 -10.36 -20.10
CA SER A 213 12.08 -11.35 -19.21
C SER A 213 13.12 -12.19 -18.48
N TRP A 214 14.31 -12.33 -19.07
CA TRP A 214 15.45 -13.02 -18.47
C TRP A 214 16.12 -12.19 -17.36
N GLU A 215 16.08 -10.85 -17.46
CA GLU A 215 16.68 -9.93 -16.46
C GLU A 215 16.14 -10.12 -15.04
N LYS A 216 15.00 -10.83 -14.90
CA LYS A 216 14.43 -11.28 -13.62
C LYS A 216 15.50 -11.86 -12.69
N GLY A 217 16.36 -12.74 -13.20
CA GLY A 217 17.36 -13.43 -12.38
C GLY A 217 18.34 -12.47 -11.71
N ASP A 218 18.92 -11.55 -12.48
CA ASP A 218 19.87 -10.55 -11.98
C ASP A 218 19.22 -9.56 -11.03
N ILE A 219 17.99 -9.11 -11.34
CA ILE A 219 17.26 -8.15 -10.51
C ILE A 219 16.90 -8.77 -9.16
N ILE A 220 16.49 -10.04 -9.15
CA ILE A 220 16.22 -10.76 -7.91
C ILE A 220 17.50 -10.84 -7.07
N ARG A 221 18.64 -11.19 -7.68
CA ARG A 221 19.93 -11.26 -6.99
C ARG A 221 20.34 -9.90 -6.41
N GLU A 222 20.19 -8.82 -7.18
CA GLU A 222 20.44 -7.44 -6.73
C GLU A 222 19.51 -7.04 -5.57
N ALA A 223 18.22 -7.39 -5.65
CA ALA A 223 17.26 -7.12 -4.58
C ALA A 223 17.60 -7.90 -3.31
N MET A 224 18.06 -9.15 -3.43
CA MET A 224 18.55 -9.95 -2.31
C MET A 224 19.78 -9.31 -1.65
N LEU A 225 20.72 -8.76 -2.42
CA LEU A 225 21.86 -8.03 -1.86
C LEU A 225 21.44 -6.73 -1.17
N LYS A 226 20.51 -5.98 -1.77
CA LYS A 226 20.03 -4.69 -1.26
C LYS A 226 19.22 -4.79 0.03
N TYR A 227 18.46 -5.88 0.20
CA TYR A 227 17.53 -6.06 1.32
C TYR A 227 17.86 -7.27 2.19
N PRO A 228 18.97 -7.28 2.95
CA PRO A 228 19.48 -8.45 3.67
C PRO A 228 18.50 -9.05 4.68
N HIS A 229 17.59 -8.24 5.22
CA HIS A 229 16.58 -8.68 6.21
C HIS A 229 15.33 -9.29 5.58
N ALA A 230 15.19 -9.24 4.26
CA ALA A 230 14.07 -9.84 3.55
C ALA A 230 14.29 -11.34 3.34
N GLU A 231 13.24 -12.10 3.62
CA GLU A 231 13.18 -13.56 3.48
C GLU A 231 12.56 -13.95 2.13
N TRP A 232 11.49 -13.27 1.73
CA TRP A 232 10.72 -13.58 0.53
C TRP A 232 10.70 -12.39 -0.43
N PHE A 233 10.93 -12.69 -1.70
CA PHE A 233 10.93 -11.76 -2.80
C PHE A 233 9.78 -12.13 -3.73
N TRP A 234 8.84 -11.22 -3.90
CA TRP A 234 7.67 -11.39 -4.75
C TRP A 234 7.91 -10.66 -6.06
N TRP A 235 8.13 -11.40 -7.14
CA TRP A 235 8.17 -10.83 -8.47
C TRP A 235 6.74 -10.57 -8.97
N LEU A 236 6.50 -9.36 -9.47
CA LEU A 236 5.24 -9.00 -10.12
C LEU A 236 5.48 -8.28 -11.44
N ASP A 237 4.86 -8.79 -12.50
CA ASP A 237 4.89 -8.15 -13.81
C ASP A 237 4.10 -6.83 -13.84
N LEU A 238 4.45 -5.95 -14.79
CA LEU A 238 3.76 -4.68 -15.01
C LEU A 238 2.27 -4.85 -15.28
N ASN A 239 1.88 -5.91 -16.00
CA ASN A 239 0.51 -6.18 -16.40
C ASN A 239 -0.30 -6.92 -15.32
N THR A 240 0.10 -6.82 -14.05
CA THR A 240 -0.64 -7.36 -12.90
C THR A 240 -1.27 -6.26 -12.07
N TRP A 241 -2.42 -6.55 -11.46
CA TRP A 241 -3.13 -5.64 -10.56
C TRP A 241 -3.52 -6.35 -9.26
N ILE A 242 -3.10 -5.79 -8.12
CA ILE A 242 -3.52 -6.27 -6.80
C ILE A 242 -4.94 -5.77 -6.54
N MET A 243 -5.87 -6.69 -6.39
CA MET A 243 -7.31 -6.40 -6.23
C MET A 243 -7.66 -6.16 -4.77
N GLU A 244 -7.12 -6.97 -3.87
CA GLU A 244 -7.46 -6.98 -2.44
C GLU A 244 -6.33 -6.35 -1.59
N TYR A 245 -6.53 -5.10 -1.19
CA TYR A 245 -5.56 -4.35 -0.39
C TYR A 245 -5.64 -4.66 1.12
N ASP A 246 -6.75 -5.22 1.59
CA ASP A 246 -7.03 -5.46 3.01
C ASP A 246 -6.45 -6.79 3.54
N THR A 247 -5.92 -7.63 2.67
CA THR A 247 -5.32 -8.91 3.03
C THR A 247 -3.80 -8.83 2.95
N SER A 248 -3.11 -9.33 3.98
CA SER A 248 -1.64 -9.42 4.01
C SER A 248 -1.16 -10.71 3.33
N LEU A 249 0.09 -10.73 2.86
CA LEU A 249 0.70 -11.91 2.24
C LEU A 249 0.84 -13.05 3.26
N GLN A 250 1.15 -12.70 4.51
CA GLN A 250 1.27 -13.64 5.62
C GLN A 250 -0.06 -14.36 5.85
N GLN A 251 -1.16 -13.61 5.94
CA GLN A 251 -2.48 -14.20 6.14
C GLN A 251 -2.96 -14.98 4.91
N HIS A 252 -2.66 -14.50 3.70
CA HIS A 252 -3.13 -15.11 2.47
C HIS A 252 -2.42 -16.44 2.17
N ILE A 253 -1.11 -16.50 2.37
CA ILE A 253 -0.25 -17.61 1.93
C ILE A 253 0.62 -18.14 3.08
N PHE A 254 1.52 -17.30 3.63
CA PHE A 254 2.67 -17.79 4.38
C PHE A 254 2.37 -18.38 5.77
N ASN A 255 1.27 -17.99 6.41
CA ASN A 255 0.88 -18.57 7.71
C ASN A 255 0.31 -19.99 7.57
N ASN A 256 -0.18 -20.37 6.39
CA ASN A 256 -0.89 -21.63 6.15
C ASN A 256 -0.35 -22.34 4.90
N LEU A 257 0.98 -22.35 4.71
CA LEU A 257 1.64 -22.89 3.52
C LEU A 257 1.23 -24.33 3.21
N GLU A 258 1.21 -25.21 4.21
CA GLU A 258 0.84 -26.63 4.09
C GLU A 258 -0.55 -26.85 3.46
N SER A 259 -1.51 -25.96 3.74
CA SER A 259 -2.88 -26.08 3.22
C SER A 259 -3.11 -25.40 1.87
N LYS A 260 -2.24 -24.45 1.51
CA LYS A 260 -2.41 -23.56 0.35
C LYS A 260 -1.54 -23.97 -0.83
N VAL A 261 -0.40 -24.56 -0.55
CA VAL A 261 0.59 -24.99 -1.53
C VAL A 261 0.45 -26.49 -1.72
N TYR A 262 0.38 -26.92 -2.98
CA TYR A 262 0.53 -28.33 -3.35
C TYR A 262 1.87 -28.50 -4.05
N ARG A 263 2.52 -29.67 -3.91
CA ARG A 263 3.82 -29.90 -4.56
C ARG A 263 3.74 -30.99 -5.61
N ASP A 264 2.80 -31.92 -5.48
CA ASP A 264 2.52 -32.89 -6.52
C ASP A 264 1.97 -32.20 -7.78
N ILE A 265 2.80 -32.18 -8.82
CA ILE A 265 2.45 -31.61 -10.11
C ILE A 265 1.27 -32.34 -10.77
N THR A 266 1.00 -33.60 -10.41
CA THR A 266 -0.13 -34.36 -10.98
C THR A 266 -1.49 -33.79 -10.59
N ALA A 267 -1.56 -32.99 -9.51
CA ALA A 267 -2.80 -32.31 -9.10
C ALA A 267 -3.32 -31.34 -10.17
N TYR A 268 -2.41 -30.67 -10.90
CA TYR A 268 -2.73 -29.84 -12.06
C TYR A 268 -1.53 -29.82 -13.00
N ASN A 269 -1.66 -30.50 -14.15
CA ASN A 269 -0.54 -30.78 -15.04
C ASN A 269 -0.88 -30.44 -16.50
N PRO A 270 -0.96 -29.15 -16.87
CA PRO A 270 -1.28 -28.72 -18.23
C PRO A 270 -0.26 -29.21 -19.27
N MET A 271 1.00 -29.39 -18.86
CA MET A 271 2.10 -29.81 -19.73
C MET A 271 2.32 -31.32 -19.81
N ASN A 272 1.49 -32.10 -19.12
CA ASN A 272 1.60 -33.56 -19.09
C ASN A 272 3.01 -34.06 -18.68
N ILE A 273 3.64 -33.39 -17.71
CA ILE A 273 4.94 -33.82 -17.16
C ILE A 273 4.76 -35.14 -16.41
N THR A 274 5.52 -36.17 -16.76
CA THR A 274 5.44 -37.46 -16.08
C THR A 274 6.01 -37.37 -14.66
N HIS A 275 5.22 -37.73 -13.66
CA HIS A 275 5.65 -37.82 -12.26
C HIS A 275 5.02 -39.03 -11.54
N PRO A 276 5.75 -39.73 -10.65
CA PRO A 276 7.20 -39.58 -10.37
C PRO A 276 8.07 -40.05 -11.55
N LEU A 277 9.29 -39.53 -11.67
CA LEU A 277 10.19 -39.93 -12.75
C LEU A 277 10.68 -41.38 -12.56
N PRO A 278 10.67 -42.22 -13.61
CA PRO A 278 11.02 -43.64 -13.52
C PRO A 278 12.55 -43.91 -13.44
N GLU A 279 13.36 -42.85 -13.34
CA GLU A 279 14.82 -42.93 -13.45
C GLU A 279 15.47 -43.67 -12.26
N PHE A 280 16.36 -44.62 -12.57
CA PHE A 280 16.97 -45.50 -11.57
C PHE A 280 18.03 -44.80 -10.70
N TRP A 281 18.63 -43.70 -11.18
CA TRP A 281 19.65 -42.94 -10.46
C TRP A 281 19.08 -41.92 -9.46
N LEU A 282 17.76 -41.68 -9.47
CA LEU A 282 17.13 -40.79 -8.52
C LEU A 282 17.07 -41.40 -7.11
N ASP A 283 17.35 -40.58 -6.12
CA ASP A 283 17.19 -40.91 -4.71
C ASP A 283 15.70 -40.91 -4.31
N GLY A 284 15.41 -41.36 -3.09
CA GLY A 284 14.03 -41.40 -2.58
C GLY A 284 13.36 -40.03 -2.57
N LEU A 285 14.13 -38.97 -2.30
CA LEU A 285 13.65 -37.59 -2.30
C LEU A 285 13.34 -37.09 -3.71
N GLY A 286 14.24 -37.31 -4.68
CA GLY A 286 14.08 -36.88 -6.07
C GLY A 286 12.98 -37.63 -6.84
N ARG A 287 12.60 -38.82 -6.37
CA ARG A 287 11.42 -39.57 -6.86
C ARG A 287 10.12 -39.16 -6.17
N SER A 288 10.16 -38.56 -4.99
CA SER A 288 8.96 -38.17 -4.25
C SER A 288 8.17 -37.12 -5.04
N THR A 289 6.84 -37.27 -5.11
CA THR A 289 5.97 -36.27 -5.73
C THR A 289 5.83 -35.01 -4.86
N GLU A 290 5.89 -35.19 -3.54
CA GLU A 290 5.76 -34.10 -2.56
C GLU A 290 7.11 -33.65 -1.98
N GLY A 291 8.23 -34.11 -2.55
CA GLY A 291 9.57 -33.86 -2.01
C GLY A 291 9.72 -34.42 -0.59
N ASP A 292 10.11 -33.57 0.36
CA ASP A 292 10.30 -33.91 1.77
C ASP A 292 9.04 -33.72 2.63
N GLY A 293 7.94 -33.22 2.06
CA GLY A 293 6.69 -32.95 2.76
C GLY A 293 6.74 -31.81 3.78
N ASN A 294 7.87 -31.10 3.91
CA ASN A 294 8.01 -29.99 4.84
C ASN A 294 7.73 -28.65 4.14
N PRO A 295 6.79 -27.81 4.62
CA PRO A 295 6.57 -26.48 4.03
C PRO A 295 7.78 -25.55 4.16
N ASP A 296 8.65 -25.75 5.16
CA ASP A 296 9.83 -24.88 5.37
C ASP A 296 10.94 -25.11 4.34
N SER A 297 10.90 -26.22 3.59
CA SER A 297 11.85 -26.52 2.50
C SER A 297 11.50 -25.81 1.20
N LEU A 298 10.32 -25.17 1.13
CA LEU A 298 9.88 -24.40 -0.02
C LEU A 298 10.74 -23.15 -0.18
N ASN A 299 11.32 -23.02 -1.36
CA ASN A 299 12.16 -21.89 -1.74
C ASN A 299 11.55 -21.09 -2.89
N MET A 300 10.69 -21.69 -3.72
CA MET A 300 9.99 -20.99 -4.79
C MET A 300 8.52 -21.38 -4.81
N LEU A 301 7.64 -20.37 -4.88
CA LEU A 301 6.20 -20.55 -5.00
C LEU A 301 5.73 -19.90 -6.29
N LEU A 302 5.15 -20.68 -7.18
CA LEU A 302 4.65 -20.20 -8.45
C LEU A 302 3.29 -20.81 -8.76
N SER A 303 2.67 -20.35 -9.83
CA SER A 303 1.38 -20.87 -10.27
C SER A 303 1.47 -21.49 -11.65
N GLN A 304 0.53 -22.37 -11.95
CA GLN A 304 0.41 -23.01 -13.25
C GLN A 304 -0.82 -22.48 -13.98
N ASP A 305 -0.64 -22.03 -15.22
CA ASP A 305 -1.72 -21.60 -16.10
C ASP A 305 -2.07 -22.70 -17.12
N CYS A 306 -2.75 -22.37 -18.22
CA CYS A 306 -3.08 -23.39 -19.24
C CYS A 306 -1.92 -23.81 -20.13
N ALA A 307 -0.85 -23.03 -20.20
CA ALA A 307 0.31 -23.33 -21.03
C ALA A 307 1.42 -24.01 -20.21
N GLY A 308 1.47 -23.77 -18.90
CA GLY A 308 2.49 -24.34 -18.04
C GLY A 308 2.74 -23.49 -16.81
N PHE A 309 4.01 -23.23 -16.52
CA PHE A 309 4.44 -22.43 -15.38
C PHE A 309 4.32 -20.95 -15.68
N ASN A 310 3.66 -20.21 -14.78
CA ASN A 310 3.51 -18.78 -14.94
C ASN A 310 4.46 -18.00 -14.02
N LEU A 311 5.35 -17.22 -14.63
CA LEU A 311 6.35 -16.40 -13.93
C LEU A 311 6.00 -14.90 -13.93
N GLY A 312 4.72 -14.55 -14.12
CA GLY A 312 4.23 -13.18 -13.98
C GLY A 312 3.91 -12.76 -12.54
N SER A 313 3.72 -13.73 -11.65
CA SER A 313 3.57 -13.53 -10.21
C SER A 313 4.10 -14.76 -9.47
N PHE A 314 5.27 -14.65 -8.85
CA PHE A 314 5.88 -15.77 -8.12
C PHE A 314 6.73 -15.26 -6.95
N PHE A 315 6.92 -16.13 -5.96
CA PHE A 315 7.75 -15.85 -4.79
C PHE A 315 9.02 -16.68 -4.83
N ILE A 316 10.13 -16.07 -4.44
CA ILE A 316 11.40 -16.75 -4.23
C ILE A 316 11.96 -16.38 -2.85
N ARG A 317 12.40 -17.38 -2.10
CA ARG A 317 12.99 -17.22 -0.78
C ARG A 317 14.48 -17.02 -0.94
N ARG A 318 15.07 -16.15 -0.12
CA ARG A 318 16.53 -16.07 0.00
C ARG A 318 17.05 -17.38 0.60
N SER A 319 17.84 -18.12 -0.18
CA SER A 319 18.52 -19.32 0.28
C SER A 319 19.65 -19.69 -0.69
N LEU A 320 20.54 -20.59 -0.24
CA LEU A 320 21.56 -21.18 -1.10
C LEU A 320 20.93 -21.92 -2.30
N TRP A 321 19.72 -22.46 -2.13
CA TRP A 321 18.96 -23.08 -3.21
C TRP A 321 18.59 -22.04 -4.27
N ALA A 322 18.12 -20.86 -3.85
CA ALA A 322 17.74 -19.81 -4.78
C ALA A 322 18.94 -19.27 -5.55
N ASP A 323 20.08 -19.05 -4.88
CA ASP A 323 21.32 -18.61 -5.55
C ASP A 323 21.73 -19.59 -6.66
N ARG A 324 21.74 -20.90 -6.36
CA ARG A 324 22.05 -21.95 -7.34
C ARG A 324 21.03 -22.01 -8.48
N LEU A 325 19.74 -21.85 -8.17
CA LEU A 325 18.71 -21.80 -9.20
C LEU A 325 18.91 -20.61 -10.13
N LEU A 326 19.17 -19.42 -9.58
CA LEU A 326 19.37 -18.21 -10.37
C LEU A 326 20.63 -18.29 -11.24
N ASP A 327 21.66 -19.01 -10.80
CA ASP A 327 22.85 -19.29 -11.62
C ASP A 327 22.53 -20.25 -12.77
N ALA A 328 21.82 -21.35 -12.50
CA ALA A 328 21.42 -22.32 -13.52
C ALA A 328 20.39 -21.77 -14.51
N TRP A 329 19.49 -20.90 -14.03
CA TRP A 329 18.42 -20.32 -14.85
C TRP A 329 18.93 -19.22 -15.79
N TRP A 330 19.98 -18.51 -15.38
CA TRP A 330 20.68 -17.51 -16.21
C TRP A 330 21.88 -18.09 -16.98
N ASP A 331 22.03 -19.42 -17.02
CA ASP A 331 23.14 -20.05 -17.74
C ASP A 331 23.11 -19.67 -19.24
N PRO A 332 24.25 -19.29 -19.86
CA PRO A 332 24.32 -18.98 -21.29
C PRO A 332 23.81 -20.10 -22.20
N VAL A 333 23.85 -21.36 -21.79
CA VAL A 333 23.23 -22.46 -22.55
C VAL A 333 21.72 -22.29 -22.62
N MET A 334 21.08 -21.97 -21.49
CA MET A 334 19.64 -21.75 -21.43
C MET A 334 19.28 -20.47 -22.18
N TYR A 335 19.94 -19.36 -21.84
CA TYR A 335 19.59 -18.06 -22.39
C TYR A 335 20.11 -17.86 -23.82
N GLU A 336 21.40 -18.01 -24.11
CA GLU A 336 21.95 -17.65 -25.43
C GLU A 336 21.71 -18.71 -26.50
N GLN A 337 21.66 -20.00 -26.18
CA GLN A 337 21.48 -21.04 -27.20
C GLN A 337 20.01 -21.34 -27.46
N MET A 338 19.18 -21.40 -26.41
CA MET A 338 17.78 -21.85 -26.54
C MET A 338 16.76 -20.71 -26.65
N HIS A 339 17.15 -19.42 -26.51
CA HIS A 339 16.18 -18.30 -26.61
C HIS A 339 15.43 -18.21 -27.95
N MET A 340 15.98 -18.80 -29.02
CA MET A 340 15.31 -18.86 -30.32
C MET A 340 14.32 -20.03 -30.42
N GLU A 341 14.51 -21.08 -29.62
CA GLU A 341 13.65 -22.26 -29.58
C GLU A 341 12.49 -22.08 -28.58
N TRP A 342 12.74 -21.41 -27.46
CA TRP A 342 11.76 -21.19 -26.40
C TRP A 342 10.85 -19.98 -26.67
N ALA A 343 9.62 -20.29 -27.05
CA ALA A 343 8.59 -19.29 -27.32
C ALA A 343 8.21 -18.47 -26.07
N HIS A 344 8.19 -19.10 -24.89
CA HIS A 344 7.89 -18.47 -23.60
C HIS A 344 9.14 -18.16 -22.76
N LYS A 345 10.31 -18.16 -23.40
CA LYS A 345 11.56 -17.60 -22.86
C LYS A 345 11.95 -18.20 -21.51
N GLU A 346 11.95 -17.39 -20.44
CA GLU A 346 12.38 -17.78 -19.11
C GLU A 346 11.43 -18.80 -18.46
N GLN A 347 10.17 -18.85 -18.89
CA GLN A 347 9.18 -19.81 -18.42
C GLN A 347 9.53 -21.22 -18.90
N ASP A 348 9.69 -21.40 -20.21
CA ASP A 348 10.12 -22.68 -20.82
C ASP A 348 11.46 -23.15 -20.25
N ALA A 349 12.39 -22.22 -20.00
CA ALA A 349 13.68 -22.53 -19.40
C ALA A 349 13.54 -23.10 -17.99
N PHE A 350 12.69 -22.49 -17.17
CA PHE A 350 12.45 -22.95 -15.81
C PHE A 350 11.69 -24.29 -15.79
N GLU A 351 10.75 -24.48 -16.72
CA GLU A 351 10.07 -25.76 -16.93
C GLU A 351 11.06 -26.87 -17.29
N TYR A 352 12.00 -26.61 -18.21
CA TYR A 352 13.05 -27.55 -18.56
C TYR A 352 13.94 -27.89 -17.36
N ILE A 353 14.36 -26.88 -16.59
CA ILE A 353 15.14 -27.07 -15.36
C ILE A 353 14.34 -27.90 -14.35
N TYR A 354 13.05 -27.63 -14.17
CA TYR A 354 12.19 -28.39 -13.27
C TYR A 354 12.07 -29.87 -13.70
N GLN A 355 11.90 -30.13 -15.00
CA GLN A 355 11.82 -31.50 -15.53
C GLN A 355 13.15 -32.25 -15.40
N SER A 356 14.28 -31.59 -15.69
CA SER A 356 15.60 -32.22 -15.71
C SER A 356 16.25 -32.34 -14.33
N GLN A 357 16.01 -31.39 -13.41
CA GLN A 357 16.75 -31.28 -12.15
C GLN A 357 15.91 -31.66 -10.91
N PRO A 358 16.19 -32.81 -10.25
CA PRO A 358 15.43 -33.27 -9.08
C PRO A 358 15.51 -32.32 -7.88
N TRP A 359 16.67 -31.70 -7.66
CA TRP A 359 16.90 -30.79 -6.54
C TRP A 359 16.08 -29.49 -6.65
N VAL A 360 15.67 -29.11 -7.87
CA VAL A 360 14.79 -27.96 -8.08
C VAL A 360 13.37 -28.33 -7.66
N ARG A 361 12.88 -29.50 -8.07
CA ARG A 361 11.52 -29.96 -7.73
C ARG A 361 11.29 -30.02 -6.23
N SER A 362 12.27 -30.50 -5.45
CA SER A 362 12.18 -30.54 -3.99
C SER A 362 12.16 -29.16 -3.32
N GLY A 363 12.43 -28.06 -4.02
CA GLY A 363 12.35 -26.69 -3.50
C GLY A 363 11.17 -25.87 -4.03
N VAL A 364 10.42 -26.40 -5.00
CA VAL A 364 9.29 -25.72 -5.64
C VAL A 364 7.97 -26.18 -5.02
N GLY A 365 7.06 -25.24 -4.86
CA GLY A 365 5.66 -25.49 -4.53
C GLY A 365 4.73 -24.69 -5.43
N PHE A 366 3.55 -25.24 -5.68
CA PHE A 366 2.57 -24.64 -6.55
C PHE A 366 1.40 -24.07 -5.77
N LEU A 367 0.99 -22.87 -6.17
CA LEU A 367 -0.20 -22.21 -5.71
C LEU A 367 -1.30 -22.34 -6.78
N PRO A 368 -2.58 -22.50 -6.39
CA PRO A 368 -3.67 -22.41 -7.34
C PRO A 368 -3.60 -21.09 -8.11
N GLN A 369 -3.75 -21.11 -9.44
CA GLN A 369 -3.58 -19.94 -10.31
C GLN A 369 -4.29 -18.68 -9.79
N ARG A 370 -5.56 -18.81 -9.44
CA ARG A 370 -6.39 -17.71 -8.94
C ARG A 370 -5.95 -17.09 -7.61
N SER A 371 -5.10 -17.78 -6.85
CA SER A 371 -4.66 -17.28 -5.54
C SER A 371 -3.72 -16.08 -5.67
N ILE A 372 -2.83 -16.05 -6.66
CA ILE A 372 -1.81 -15.00 -6.82
C ILE A 372 -1.66 -14.48 -8.26
N ASN A 373 -2.39 -15.08 -9.20
CA ASN A 373 -2.15 -14.91 -10.63
C ASN A 373 -3.42 -15.18 -11.47
N ALA A 374 -4.60 -14.75 -11.00
CA ALA A 374 -5.85 -14.98 -11.70
C ALA A 374 -5.84 -14.30 -13.08
N PHE A 375 -6.43 -14.91 -14.10
CA PHE A 375 -6.48 -14.29 -15.42
C PHE A 375 -7.79 -13.55 -15.70
N PRO A 376 -7.78 -12.51 -16.54
CA PRO A 376 -9.02 -11.93 -17.03
C PRO A 376 -9.75 -12.90 -17.97
N PRO A 377 -11.09 -12.78 -18.11
CA PRO A 377 -11.82 -13.54 -19.12
C PRO A 377 -11.23 -13.26 -20.51
N GLY A 378 -11.21 -14.28 -21.38
CA GLY A 378 -10.57 -14.22 -22.69
C GLY A 378 -9.04 -14.36 -22.67
N ALA A 379 -8.42 -14.51 -21.50
CA ALA A 379 -7.08 -15.10 -21.42
C ALA A 379 -7.21 -16.62 -21.54
N CYS A 380 -6.17 -17.30 -22.02
CA CYS A 380 -6.09 -18.75 -21.85
C CYS A 380 -7.24 -19.50 -22.56
N GLY A 381 -7.56 -19.05 -23.79
CA GLY A 381 -8.66 -19.53 -24.61
C GLY A 381 -9.96 -18.73 -24.45
N ASP A 382 -10.95 -19.09 -25.28
CA ASP A 382 -12.25 -18.38 -25.34
C ASP A 382 -13.24 -18.85 -24.26
N GLN A 383 -13.00 -20.00 -23.64
CA GLN A 383 -13.89 -20.58 -22.63
C GLN A 383 -13.57 -20.04 -21.24
N GLU A 384 -14.59 -19.59 -20.52
CA GLU A 384 -14.44 -19.15 -19.13
C GLU A 384 -14.23 -20.36 -18.21
N ASN A 385 -13.00 -20.53 -17.72
CA ASN A 385 -12.62 -21.55 -16.77
C ASN A 385 -12.59 -20.97 -15.35
N PRO A 386 -13.48 -21.43 -14.45
CA PRO A 386 -13.56 -20.92 -13.09
C PRO A 386 -12.30 -21.17 -12.24
N ASN A 387 -11.38 -22.04 -12.68
CA ASN A 387 -10.14 -22.34 -11.94
C ASN A 387 -8.98 -21.41 -12.30
N VAL A 388 -9.06 -20.73 -13.45
CA VAL A 388 -7.98 -19.87 -13.99
C VAL A 388 -8.42 -18.41 -14.00
N HIS A 389 -9.68 -18.14 -14.36
CA HIS A 389 -10.19 -16.79 -14.49
C HIS A 389 -10.60 -16.15 -13.17
N TYR A 390 -10.45 -14.84 -13.12
CA TYR A 390 -10.77 -14.00 -11.98
C TYR A 390 -12.25 -14.11 -11.61
N GLN A 391 -12.53 -14.51 -10.37
CA GLN A 391 -13.89 -14.53 -9.82
C GLN A 391 -14.11 -13.38 -8.84
N GLN A 392 -15.06 -12.52 -9.19
CA GLN A 392 -15.46 -11.39 -8.34
C GLN A 392 -16.01 -11.83 -6.97
N ASN A 393 -16.76 -12.93 -6.93
CA ASN A 393 -17.38 -13.44 -5.70
C ASN A 393 -16.36 -13.99 -4.71
N ALA A 394 -15.32 -14.64 -5.23
CA ALA A 394 -14.25 -15.23 -4.42
C ALA A 394 -13.20 -14.20 -3.96
N ARG A 395 -13.23 -12.98 -4.54
CA ARG A 395 -12.25 -11.91 -4.27
C ARG A 395 -10.82 -12.39 -4.46
N ASP A 396 -10.53 -12.84 -5.68
CA ASP A 396 -9.19 -13.26 -6.05
C ASP A 396 -8.18 -12.11 -5.83
N PHE A 397 -6.99 -12.44 -5.32
CA PHE A 397 -6.10 -11.45 -4.72
C PHE A 397 -5.38 -10.58 -5.76
N VAL A 398 -4.96 -11.17 -6.87
CA VAL A 398 -4.24 -10.51 -7.97
C VAL A 398 -4.81 -11.00 -9.30
N VAL A 399 -4.98 -10.07 -10.22
CA VAL A 399 -5.27 -10.38 -11.63
C VAL A 399 -4.05 -10.07 -12.49
N ASN A 400 -3.69 -11.00 -13.36
CA ASN A 400 -2.62 -10.88 -14.33
C ASN A 400 -3.20 -10.85 -15.74
N MET A 401 -3.06 -9.71 -16.40
CA MET A 401 -3.48 -9.50 -17.78
C MET A 401 -2.40 -10.05 -18.72
N ALA A 402 -2.10 -11.34 -18.58
CA ALA A 402 -1.17 -12.04 -19.43
C ALA A 402 -1.68 -12.05 -20.88
N GLY A 403 -0.74 -11.98 -21.83
CA GLY A 403 -1.05 -12.03 -23.25
C GLY A 403 -1.44 -10.69 -23.90
N CYS A 404 -1.11 -9.55 -23.30
CA CYS A 404 -1.28 -8.21 -23.91
C CYS A 404 -0.67 -8.09 -25.30
N MET A 405 0.46 -8.77 -25.54
CA MET A 405 1.16 -8.71 -26.81
C MET A 405 0.44 -9.44 -27.94
N PHE A 406 -0.59 -10.25 -27.63
CA PHE A 406 -1.36 -11.04 -28.62
C PHE A 406 -2.64 -10.32 -29.07
N GLY A 407 -2.64 -8.99 -29.15
CA GLY A 407 -3.75 -8.21 -29.70
C GLY A 407 -4.90 -7.91 -28.73
N ARG A 408 -4.70 -8.12 -27.42
CA ARG A 408 -5.65 -7.73 -26.38
C ARG A 408 -5.46 -6.29 -25.94
N ASP A 409 -6.55 -5.59 -25.60
CA ASP A 409 -6.47 -4.23 -25.08
C ASP A 409 -6.27 -4.22 -23.56
N CYS A 410 -5.05 -4.53 -23.12
CA CYS A 410 -4.72 -4.58 -21.70
C CYS A 410 -4.91 -3.25 -20.96
N TRP A 411 -4.88 -2.12 -21.66
CA TRP A 411 -5.18 -0.84 -21.03
C TRP A 411 -6.62 -0.77 -20.53
N SER A 412 -7.59 -1.19 -21.34
CA SER A 412 -9.01 -1.20 -20.91
C SER A 412 -9.26 -2.24 -19.84
N GLU A 413 -8.59 -3.39 -19.89
CA GLU A 413 -8.67 -4.42 -18.84
C GLU A 413 -8.12 -3.89 -17.50
N ILE A 414 -6.92 -3.30 -17.49
CA ILE A 414 -6.35 -2.68 -16.28
C ILE A 414 -7.27 -1.59 -15.75
N TYR A 415 -7.81 -0.75 -16.63
CA TYR A 415 -8.76 0.29 -16.24
C TYR A 415 -10.02 -0.31 -15.59
N TYR A 416 -10.58 -1.37 -16.18
CA TYR A 416 -11.74 -2.09 -15.65
C TYR A 416 -11.44 -2.66 -14.26
N TYR A 417 -10.35 -3.42 -14.09
CA TYR A 417 -9.98 -4.00 -12.81
C TYR A 417 -9.61 -2.96 -11.75
N ARG A 418 -9.07 -1.81 -12.16
CA ARG A 418 -8.85 -0.68 -11.26
C ARG A 418 -10.16 -0.13 -10.71
N GLU A 419 -11.15 0.12 -11.56
CA GLU A 419 -12.46 0.61 -11.10
C GLU A 419 -13.21 -0.45 -10.29
N LEU A 420 -13.10 -1.72 -10.69
CA LEU A 420 -13.66 -2.85 -9.95
C LEU A 420 -13.04 -2.99 -8.55
N SER A 421 -11.71 -2.91 -8.44
CA SER A 421 -10.99 -2.94 -7.17
C SER A 421 -11.39 -1.79 -6.25
N LYS A 422 -11.53 -0.57 -6.80
CA LYS A 422 -12.05 0.59 -6.04
C LYS A 422 -13.48 0.35 -5.56
N TRP A 423 -14.33 -0.24 -6.40
CA TRP A 423 -15.72 -0.57 -6.04
C TRP A 423 -15.80 -1.63 -4.94
N LEU A 424 -15.02 -2.72 -5.05
CA LEU A 424 -14.96 -3.79 -4.07
C LEU A 424 -14.38 -3.31 -2.72
N SER A 425 -13.35 -2.44 -2.77
CA SER A 425 -12.63 -1.93 -1.60
C SER A 425 -13.31 -0.71 -0.93
N ARG A 426 -14.56 -0.39 -1.28
CA ARG A 426 -15.28 0.74 -0.66
C ARG A 426 -15.45 0.52 0.85
N PRO A 427 -15.09 1.49 1.70
CA PRO A 427 -15.27 1.40 3.13
C PRO A 427 -16.77 1.30 3.47
N LEU A 428 -17.08 0.60 4.55
CA LEU A 428 -18.45 0.36 5.01
C LEU A 428 -19.27 1.65 5.16
N TRP A 429 -18.64 2.75 5.59
CA TRP A 429 -19.29 4.06 5.70
C TRP A 429 -19.78 4.60 4.35
N ILE A 430 -19.01 4.43 3.28
CA ILE A 430 -19.42 4.87 1.94
C ILE A 430 -20.58 4.02 1.46
N ARG A 431 -20.52 2.69 1.65
CA ARG A 431 -21.63 1.79 1.31
C ARG A 431 -22.91 2.14 2.06
N PHE A 432 -22.79 2.45 3.35
CA PHE A 432 -23.91 2.89 4.18
C PHE A 432 -24.49 4.22 3.68
N LYS A 433 -23.62 5.21 3.41
CA LYS A 433 -24.04 6.52 2.88
C LYS A 433 -24.79 6.37 1.55
N GLU A 434 -24.25 5.57 0.62
CA GLU A 434 -24.90 5.28 -0.66
C GLU A 434 -26.24 4.58 -0.47
N SER A 435 -26.34 3.59 0.43
CA SER A 435 -27.60 2.91 0.74
C SER A 435 -28.67 3.85 1.32
N VAL A 436 -28.28 4.80 2.17
CA VAL A 436 -29.20 5.82 2.71
C VAL A 436 -29.66 6.79 1.62
N ILE A 437 -28.75 7.21 0.74
CA ILE A 437 -29.08 8.08 -0.40
C ILE A 437 -30.02 7.36 -1.36
N ASP A 438 -29.72 6.11 -1.71
CA ASP A 438 -30.56 5.28 -2.58
C ASP A 438 -31.97 5.07 -2.00
N ALA A 439 -32.08 4.82 -0.68
CA ALA A 439 -33.36 4.72 -0.01
C ALA A 439 -34.14 6.04 -0.04
N TYR A 440 -33.45 7.16 0.15
CA TYR A 440 -34.04 8.51 0.10
C TYR A 440 -34.50 8.91 -1.30
N ASP A 441 -33.69 8.63 -2.34
CA ASP A 441 -34.05 8.92 -3.73
C ASP A 441 -35.17 8.01 -4.23
N GLY A 442 -35.21 6.75 -3.77
CA GLY A 442 -36.32 5.83 -3.99
C GLY A 442 -37.63 6.33 -3.37
N LEU A 443 -37.59 6.87 -2.15
CA LEU A 443 -38.74 7.51 -1.49
C LEU A 443 -39.20 8.78 -2.21
N ARG A 444 -38.31 9.47 -2.93
CA ARG A 444 -38.62 10.69 -3.71
C ARG A 444 -39.01 10.40 -5.17
N GLY A 445 -39.11 9.13 -5.58
CA GLY A 445 -39.49 8.75 -6.93
C GLY A 445 -38.50 9.20 -8.01
N LYS A 446 -37.24 9.45 -7.65
CA LYS A 446 -36.21 9.79 -8.65
C LYS A 446 -35.76 8.52 -9.35
N ILE A 447 -36.02 8.44 -10.64
CA ILE A 447 -35.58 7.33 -11.51
C ILE A 447 -34.05 7.30 -11.53
N LYS A 448 -33.46 6.14 -11.22
CA LYS A 448 -32.01 5.90 -11.35
C LYS A 448 -31.59 6.15 -12.79
N LYS A 449 -30.65 7.09 -13.01
CA LYS A 449 -29.87 7.10 -14.26
C LYS A 449 -28.91 5.91 -14.18
N THR A 450 -29.21 4.89 -14.96
CA THR A 450 -28.38 3.70 -15.19
C THR A 450 -27.01 4.07 -15.70
#